data_AF-A0A1Q5J7Z7-F1
#
_entry.id   AF-A0A1Q5J7Z7-F1
#
_cell.length_a   1.000
_cell.length_b   1.000
_cell.length_c   1.000
_cell.angle_alpha   90.00
_cell.angle_beta   90.00
_cell.angle_gamma   90.00
#
_symmetry.space_group_name_H-M   'P 1'
#
loop_
_entity.id
_entity.type
_entity.pdbx_description
1 polymer ?
#
loop_
_entity_poly.entity_id
_entity_poly.type
_entity_poly.pdbx_seq_one_letter_code
_entity_poly.pdbx_strand_id
1 'polypeptide(L)'
;MSYRLDAVVGEFDRLRGWAVGVPGAVVAPLPQRMGLLPLSGGLRSGLPDMLRDLSWSGPVAHLEADFWGGDGEQTAVVWRGGVREWGPVHASDFRGPRDEWPINAALTRLGLAPAGPGVPDHRDLFVEVGLGQGRDEDDWHRAALKASGAADYDAWYASERAARASEERAAAERALSERLPGVPVALDGKDVIALLGIPPGRMVGAAIRHLQQLHLDHGPQSRETAESALWAWAAARGAPSRAERTADSASPQDRSPGGI
;
A
#
# COMPACT_ATOMS: atom_id res chain seq x y z
N MET A 1 -3.71 11.60 18.93
CA MET A 1 -3.40 11.72 17.49
C MET A 1 -4.20 12.90 16.99
N SER A 2 -3.58 13.90 16.35
CA SER A 2 -4.28 15.08 15.84
C SER A 2 -4.72 14.87 14.40
N TYR A 3 -5.85 15.46 14.02
CA TYR A 3 -6.36 15.47 12.66
C TYR A 3 -6.85 16.89 12.34
N ARG A 4 -6.38 17.46 11.24
CA ARG A 4 -6.80 18.76 10.74
C ARG A 4 -7.15 18.68 9.26
N LEU A 5 -8.29 19.24 8.90
CA LEU A 5 -8.74 19.38 7.54
C LEU A 5 -9.31 20.79 7.36
N ASP A 6 -8.91 21.46 6.30
CA ASP A 6 -9.66 22.59 5.74
C ASP A 6 -9.54 22.51 4.22
N ALA A 7 -10.62 22.11 3.56
CA ALA A 7 -10.60 21.78 2.15
C ALA A 7 -11.95 21.93 1.45
N VAL A 8 -11.91 22.09 0.14
CA VAL A 8 -13.08 21.97 -0.73
C VAL A 8 -13.11 20.58 -1.36
N VAL A 9 -14.25 19.91 -1.28
CA VAL A 9 -14.50 18.60 -1.88
C VAL A 9 -15.55 18.71 -2.98
N GLY A 10 -15.32 18.04 -4.10
CA GLY A 10 -16.12 18.12 -5.31
C GLY A 10 -15.67 17.06 -6.32
N GLU A 11 -16.25 17.04 -7.52
CA GLU A 11 -15.81 16.11 -8.57
C GLU A 11 -14.36 16.45 -9.00
N PHE A 12 -13.51 15.43 -9.13
CA PHE A 12 -12.06 15.59 -9.27
C PHE A 12 -11.68 16.38 -10.52
N ASP A 13 -12.20 15.99 -11.68
CA ASP A 13 -11.79 16.57 -12.96
C ASP A 13 -12.22 18.04 -13.06
N ARG A 14 -13.39 18.40 -12.51
CA ARG A 14 -13.89 19.78 -12.40
C ARG A 14 -13.05 20.64 -11.47
N LEU A 15 -12.80 20.17 -10.24
CA LEU A 15 -11.95 20.89 -9.29
C LEU A 15 -10.57 21.13 -9.88
N ARG A 16 -10.02 20.11 -10.55
CA ARG A 16 -8.71 20.20 -11.18
C ARG A 16 -8.71 21.19 -12.34
N GLY A 17 -9.72 21.16 -13.20
CA GLY A 17 -9.88 22.11 -14.30
C GLY A 17 -9.90 23.56 -13.82
N TRP A 18 -10.60 23.82 -12.71
CA TRP A 18 -10.58 25.13 -12.05
C TRP A 18 -9.18 25.49 -11.49
N ALA A 19 -8.51 24.54 -10.84
CA ALA A 19 -7.22 24.75 -10.19
C ALA A 19 -6.07 25.12 -11.13
N VAL A 20 -6.12 24.73 -12.43
CA VAL A 20 -5.07 25.02 -13.42
C VAL A 20 -4.75 26.53 -13.52
N GLY A 21 -5.74 27.40 -13.35
CA GLY A 21 -5.58 28.85 -13.44
C GLY A 21 -5.26 29.55 -12.12
N VAL A 22 -5.16 28.81 -11.01
CA VAL A 22 -5.13 29.38 -9.66
C VAL A 22 -3.82 29.03 -8.96
N PRO A 23 -2.91 29.99 -8.74
CA PRO A 23 -1.64 29.74 -8.07
C PRO A 23 -1.82 29.07 -6.70
N GLY A 24 -1.12 27.96 -6.48
CA GLY A 24 -1.18 27.20 -5.23
C GLY A 24 -2.41 26.30 -5.07
N ALA A 25 -3.34 26.30 -6.02
CA ALA A 25 -4.45 25.35 -6.04
C ALA A 25 -3.97 23.99 -6.56
N VAL A 26 -4.12 22.97 -5.72
CA VAL A 26 -3.81 21.58 -6.07
C VAL A 26 -4.96 20.68 -5.61
N VAL A 27 -5.24 19.62 -6.37
CA VAL A 27 -6.37 18.72 -6.09
C VAL A 27 -5.85 17.30 -5.86
N ALA A 28 -6.12 16.78 -4.67
CA ALA A 28 -5.89 15.38 -4.30
C ALA A 28 -7.09 14.53 -4.73
N PRO A 29 -6.86 13.39 -5.42
CA PRO A 29 -7.92 12.48 -5.80
C PRO A 29 -8.45 11.70 -4.59
N LEU A 30 -9.76 11.52 -4.54
CA LEU A 30 -10.49 10.70 -3.59
C LEU A 30 -11.24 9.57 -4.35
N PRO A 31 -11.66 8.49 -3.68
CA PRO A 31 -12.57 7.51 -4.25
C PRO A 31 -13.87 8.13 -4.81
N GLN A 32 -14.60 7.36 -5.62
CA GLN A 32 -15.86 7.76 -6.24
C GLN A 32 -15.75 9.01 -7.15
N ARG A 33 -14.61 9.18 -7.83
CA ARG A 33 -14.31 10.33 -8.73
C ARG A 33 -14.32 11.70 -8.04
N MET A 34 -14.17 11.73 -6.73
CA MET A 34 -14.10 12.99 -5.99
C MET A 34 -12.66 13.50 -5.93
N GLY A 35 -12.52 14.80 -5.70
CA GLY A 35 -11.27 15.47 -5.42
C GLY A 35 -11.38 16.32 -4.16
N LEU A 36 -10.23 16.59 -3.55
CA LEU A 36 -10.04 17.42 -2.38
C LEU A 36 -9.04 18.51 -2.72
N LEU A 37 -9.45 19.76 -2.61
CA LEU A 37 -8.63 20.96 -2.78
C LEU A 37 -8.30 21.52 -1.39
N PRO A 38 -7.08 21.33 -0.87
CA PRO A 38 -6.68 21.88 0.43
C PRO A 38 -6.68 23.41 0.39
N LEU A 39 -7.23 24.05 1.42
CA LEU A 39 -7.27 25.50 1.52
C LEU A 39 -6.04 26.03 2.23
N SER A 40 -5.03 26.41 1.44
CA SER A 40 -3.89 27.19 1.92
C SER A 40 -4.29 28.64 2.18
N GLY A 41 -3.46 29.38 2.93
CA GLY A 41 -3.79 30.73 3.41
C GLY A 41 -4.24 31.73 2.33
N GLY A 42 -3.73 31.63 1.10
CA GLY A 42 -4.14 32.49 -0.01
C GLY A 42 -5.57 32.26 -0.50
N LEU A 43 -6.00 30.98 -0.57
CA LEU A 43 -7.31 30.58 -1.07
C LEU A 43 -8.45 30.92 -0.10
N ARG A 44 -8.16 30.97 1.21
CA ARG A 44 -9.17 31.22 2.26
C ARG A 44 -9.81 32.61 2.16
N SER A 45 -9.05 33.61 1.71
CA SER A 45 -9.51 35.00 1.65
C SER A 45 -10.67 35.25 0.67
N GLY A 46 -10.81 34.41 -0.37
CA GLY A 46 -11.86 34.49 -1.40
C GLY A 46 -12.83 33.32 -1.39
N LEU A 47 -12.88 32.55 -0.29
CA LEU A 47 -13.58 31.26 -0.24
C LEU A 47 -15.06 31.31 -0.66
N PRO A 48 -15.89 32.27 -0.23
CA PRO A 48 -17.31 32.29 -0.62
C PRO A 48 -17.53 32.48 -2.13
N ASP A 49 -16.77 33.36 -2.77
CA ASP A 49 -16.88 33.58 -4.21
C ASP A 49 -16.32 32.40 -4.99
N MET A 50 -15.22 31.80 -4.52
CA MET A 50 -14.67 30.56 -5.07
C MET A 50 -15.69 29.41 -5.03
N LEU A 51 -16.35 29.19 -3.88
CA LEU A 51 -17.36 28.14 -3.73
C LEU A 51 -18.57 28.41 -4.62
N ARG A 52 -19.02 29.67 -4.73
CA ARG A 52 -20.07 30.07 -5.66
C ARG A 52 -19.71 29.67 -7.08
N ASP A 53 -18.52 30.04 -7.54
CA ASP A 53 -18.08 29.81 -8.92
C ASP A 53 -17.93 28.32 -9.24
N LEU A 54 -17.25 27.57 -8.37
CA LEU A 54 -17.11 26.11 -8.49
C LEU A 54 -18.49 25.42 -8.56
N SER A 55 -19.44 25.87 -7.73
CA SER A 55 -20.74 25.22 -7.56
C SER A 55 -21.67 25.27 -8.79
N TRP A 56 -21.38 26.13 -9.76
CA TRP A 56 -22.14 26.19 -11.03
C TRP A 56 -21.92 24.96 -11.91
N SER A 57 -20.70 24.40 -11.87
CA SER A 57 -20.32 23.24 -12.66
C SER A 57 -20.76 21.92 -12.02
N GLY A 58 -21.07 21.92 -10.72
CA GLY A 58 -21.50 20.77 -9.92
C GLY A 58 -21.44 21.11 -8.44
N PRO A 59 -22.06 20.31 -7.55
CA PRO A 59 -22.02 20.61 -6.13
C PRO A 59 -20.60 20.52 -5.57
N VAL A 60 -20.28 21.41 -4.63
CA VAL A 60 -19.02 21.39 -3.87
C VAL A 60 -19.32 21.61 -2.39
N ALA A 61 -18.51 21.00 -1.53
CA ALA A 61 -18.59 21.19 -0.09
C ALA A 61 -17.29 21.77 0.43
N HIS A 62 -17.39 22.73 1.34
CA HIS A 62 -16.28 23.15 2.17
C HIS A 62 -16.36 22.39 3.50
N LEU A 63 -15.26 21.74 3.87
CA LEU A 63 -15.15 20.87 5.02
C LEU A 63 -14.01 21.36 5.91
N GLU A 64 -14.30 21.54 7.19
CA GLU A 64 -13.34 21.84 8.24
C GLU A 64 -13.41 20.75 9.32
N ALA A 65 -12.26 20.34 9.81
CA ALA A 65 -12.13 19.53 11.01
C ALA A 65 -10.86 19.90 11.77
N ASP A 66 -10.97 19.97 13.10
CA ASP A 66 -9.80 20.00 14.00
C ASP A 66 -10.08 19.08 15.18
N PHE A 67 -9.30 18.00 15.30
CA PHE A 67 -9.41 17.03 16.38
C PHE A 67 -8.08 16.90 17.10
N TRP A 68 -8.14 16.93 18.42
CA TRP A 68 -7.00 16.74 19.30
C TRP A 68 -7.41 15.98 20.56
N GLY A 69 -6.72 14.87 20.85
CA GLY A 69 -6.90 14.15 22.11
C GLY A 69 -8.26 13.44 22.29
N GLY A 70 -9.06 13.29 21.23
CA GLY A 70 -10.39 12.67 21.28
C GLY A 70 -11.54 13.68 21.27
N ASP A 71 -11.23 14.95 21.53
CA ASP A 71 -12.13 16.09 21.35
C ASP A 71 -11.84 16.77 20.01
N GLY A 72 -12.83 17.45 19.45
CA GLY A 72 -12.64 18.20 18.22
C GLY A 72 -13.91 18.84 17.73
N GLU A 73 -13.82 19.44 16.55
CA GLU A 73 -14.92 20.10 15.88
C GLU A 73 -14.92 19.79 14.40
N GLN A 74 -16.11 19.84 13.81
CA GLN A 74 -16.34 19.76 12.38
C GLN A 74 -17.26 20.89 11.95
N THR A 75 -16.94 21.50 10.83
CA THR A 75 -17.83 22.44 10.15
C THR A 75 -17.97 22.02 8.69
N ALA A 76 -19.17 22.05 8.15
CA ALA A 76 -19.38 21.78 6.73
C ALA A 76 -20.43 22.71 6.11
N VAL A 77 -20.19 23.05 4.84
CA VAL A 77 -21.07 23.88 4.01
C VAL A 77 -21.16 23.25 2.63
N VAL A 78 -22.35 23.15 2.05
CA VAL A 78 -22.56 22.65 0.68
C VAL A 78 -23.11 23.76 -0.21
N TRP A 79 -22.51 23.91 -1.38
CA TRP A 79 -22.91 24.84 -2.42
C TRP A 79 -23.36 24.11 -3.67
N ARG A 80 -24.42 24.62 -4.31
CA ARG A 80 -24.95 24.12 -5.58
C ARG A 80 -25.54 25.27 -6.37
N GLY A 81 -25.19 25.38 -7.65
CA GLY A 81 -25.81 26.37 -8.55
C GLY A 81 -25.63 27.81 -8.09
N GLY A 82 -24.45 28.14 -7.55
CA GLY A 82 -24.11 29.49 -7.10
C GLY A 82 -24.68 29.88 -5.73
N VAL A 83 -25.43 28.99 -5.06
CA VAL A 83 -26.02 29.26 -3.74
C VAL A 83 -25.51 28.28 -2.70
N ARG A 84 -25.46 28.74 -1.45
CA ARG A 84 -25.22 27.90 -0.28
C ARG A 84 -26.49 27.08 0.01
N GLU A 85 -26.53 25.87 -0.53
CA GLU A 85 -27.66 24.93 -0.42
C GLU A 85 -27.84 24.44 1.03
N TRP A 86 -26.74 24.25 1.76
CA TRP A 86 -26.77 23.73 3.13
C TRP A 86 -25.59 24.23 3.96
N GLY A 87 -25.81 24.35 5.28
CA GLY A 87 -24.82 24.82 6.25
C GLY A 87 -24.67 26.36 6.33
N PRO A 88 -23.71 26.86 7.13
CA PRO A 88 -22.72 26.09 7.90
C PRO A 88 -23.38 25.27 9.00
N VAL A 89 -23.06 23.97 9.04
CA VAL A 89 -23.39 23.10 10.16
C VAL A 89 -22.11 22.82 10.91
N HIS A 90 -22.13 23.11 12.20
CA HIS A 90 -21.01 22.92 13.10
C HIS A 90 -21.39 21.90 14.17
N ALA A 91 -20.44 21.02 14.52
CA ALA A 91 -20.59 20.08 15.62
C ALA A 91 -19.27 19.92 16.35
N SER A 92 -19.35 19.90 17.69
CA SER A 92 -18.28 19.51 18.62
C SER A 92 -18.73 18.38 19.56
N ASP A 93 -19.98 17.93 19.43
CA ASP A 93 -20.54 16.77 20.12
C ASP A 93 -20.86 15.67 19.10
N PHE A 94 -20.21 14.52 19.26
CA PHE A 94 -20.24 13.41 18.31
C PHE A 94 -20.89 12.14 18.90
N ARG A 95 -21.85 12.32 19.82
CA ARG A 95 -22.60 11.20 20.44
C ARG A 95 -23.74 10.66 19.58
N GLY A 96 -24.15 11.41 18.55
CA GLY A 96 -25.22 11.02 17.62
C GLY A 96 -24.76 10.14 16.44
N PRO A 97 -25.68 9.75 15.55
CA PRO A 97 -25.38 8.97 14.35
C PRO A 97 -24.30 9.61 13.48
N ARG A 98 -23.35 8.81 12.97
CA ARG A 98 -22.19 9.33 12.22
C ARG A 98 -22.57 9.96 10.88
N ASP A 99 -23.65 9.51 10.26
CA ASP A 99 -24.20 10.07 9.02
C ASP A 99 -24.78 11.47 9.20
N GLU A 100 -25.16 11.84 10.42
CA GLU A 100 -25.61 13.19 10.78
C GLU A 100 -24.44 14.15 11.08
N TRP A 101 -23.21 13.64 11.26
CA TRP A 101 -22.05 14.50 11.52
C TRP A 101 -21.76 15.40 10.31
N PRO A 102 -21.30 16.65 10.52
CA PRO A 102 -21.25 17.66 9.46
C PRO A 102 -20.57 17.20 8.17
N ILE A 103 -19.41 16.54 8.27
CA ILE A 103 -18.68 16.07 7.09
C ILE A 103 -19.44 14.96 6.36
N ASN A 104 -19.91 13.93 7.06
CA ASN A 104 -20.64 12.83 6.44
C ASN A 104 -21.97 13.32 5.82
N ALA A 105 -22.68 14.21 6.51
CA ALA A 105 -23.90 14.84 6.01
C ALA A 105 -23.65 15.67 4.74
N ALA A 106 -22.50 16.34 4.63
CA ALA A 106 -22.10 17.06 3.43
C ALA A 106 -21.72 16.12 2.27
N LEU A 107 -20.96 15.06 2.54
CA LEU A 107 -20.58 14.06 1.53
C LEU A 107 -21.81 13.37 0.92
N THR A 108 -22.80 13.00 1.74
CA THR A 108 -24.07 12.46 1.24
C THR A 108 -24.78 13.45 0.29
N ARG A 109 -24.75 14.75 0.60
CA ARG A 109 -25.34 15.81 -0.24
C ARG A 109 -24.58 16.08 -1.54
N LEU A 110 -23.29 15.77 -1.57
CA LEU A 110 -22.51 15.74 -2.80
C LEU A 110 -22.85 14.54 -3.69
N GLY A 111 -23.66 13.59 -3.19
CA GLY A 111 -24.09 12.40 -3.91
C GLY A 111 -23.20 11.18 -3.67
N LEU A 112 -22.31 11.23 -2.69
CA LEU A 112 -21.56 10.04 -2.27
C LEU A 112 -22.46 9.09 -1.50
N ALA A 113 -22.36 7.82 -1.85
CA ALA A 113 -23.06 6.75 -1.15
C ALA A 113 -22.04 5.87 -0.42
N PRO A 114 -22.37 5.37 0.77
CA PRO A 114 -21.57 4.32 1.38
C PRO A 114 -21.61 3.07 0.49
N ALA A 115 -20.57 2.24 0.58
CA ALA A 115 -20.55 0.95 -0.09
C ALA A 115 -21.78 0.12 0.33
N GLY A 116 -22.41 -0.55 -0.64
CA GLY A 116 -23.77 -1.11 -0.56
C GLY A 116 -24.06 -2.04 0.63
N PRO A 117 -25.30 -2.55 0.74
CA PRO A 117 -25.77 -3.27 1.92
C PRO A 117 -24.86 -4.45 2.31
N GLY A 118 -24.48 -4.54 3.60
CA GLY A 118 -23.63 -5.60 4.15
C GLY A 118 -22.23 -5.15 4.59
N VAL A 119 -21.87 -3.87 4.40
CA VAL A 119 -20.64 -3.28 4.93
C VAL A 119 -20.82 -2.96 6.42
N PRO A 120 -19.84 -3.26 7.29
CA PRO A 120 -20.01 -3.05 8.73
C PRO A 120 -20.13 -1.56 9.09
N ASP A 121 -20.97 -1.29 10.09
CA ASP A 121 -21.44 0.02 10.58
C ASP A 121 -20.32 1.03 10.94
N HIS A 122 -19.07 0.56 11.08
CA HIS A 122 -17.90 1.39 11.35
C HIS A 122 -17.25 1.99 10.09
N ARG A 123 -17.65 1.57 8.89
CA ARG A 123 -17.25 2.24 7.65
C ARG A 123 -18.22 3.38 7.35
N ASP A 124 -17.94 4.53 7.97
CA ASP A 124 -18.62 5.75 7.60
C ASP A 124 -18.07 6.32 6.28
N LEU A 125 -18.85 7.23 5.68
CA LEU A 125 -18.47 7.88 4.42
C LEU A 125 -17.08 8.49 4.50
N PHE A 126 -16.72 9.14 5.60
CA PHE A 126 -15.39 9.70 5.84
C PHE A 126 -14.25 8.72 5.54
N VAL A 127 -14.32 7.49 6.09
CA VAL A 127 -13.29 6.46 5.84
C VAL A 127 -13.35 5.97 4.38
N GLU A 128 -14.55 5.77 3.84
CA GLU A 128 -14.74 5.22 2.51
C GLU A 128 -14.30 6.15 1.38
N VAL A 129 -14.52 7.46 1.56
CA VAL A 129 -14.04 8.50 0.65
C VAL A 129 -12.57 8.83 0.90
N GLY A 130 -11.88 8.08 1.77
CA GLY A 130 -10.45 8.17 1.98
C GLY A 130 -10.00 9.41 2.75
N LEU A 131 -10.89 10.18 3.40
CA LEU A 131 -10.51 11.36 4.18
C LEU A 131 -9.64 11.05 5.41
N GLY A 132 -9.49 9.78 5.76
CA GLY A 132 -8.53 9.31 6.77
C GLY A 132 -7.09 9.10 6.26
N GLN A 133 -6.82 9.24 4.96
CA GLN A 133 -5.49 8.99 4.39
C GLN A 133 -4.49 10.13 4.64
N GLY A 134 -4.96 11.37 4.75
CA GLY A 134 -4.16 12.53 5.15
C GLY A 134 -4.66 13.11 6.47
N ARG A 135 -3.74 13.54 7.34
CA ARG A 135 -4.05 14.04 8.70
C ARG A 135 -3.93 15.55 8.83
N ASP A 136 -3.28 16.21 7.88
CA ASP A 136 -3.03 17.64 7.85
C ASP A 136 -2.94 18.15 6.41
N GLU A 137 -2.79 19.47 6.26
CA GLU A 137 -2.67 20.13 4.97
C GLU A 137 -1.50 19.58 4.14
N ASP A 138 -0.37 19.25 4.77
CA ASP A 138 0.84 18.76 4.09
C ASP A 138 0.63 17.38 3.48
N ASP A 139 -0.04 16.47 4.20
CA ASP A 139 -0.41 15.15 3.68
C ASP A 139 -1.25 15.27 2.40
N TRP A 140 -2.27 16.14 2.44
CA TRP A 140 -3.15 16.35 1.28
C TRP A 140 -2.45 17.07 0.13
N HIS A 141 -1.57 18.03 0.44
CA HIS A 141 -0.75 18.69 -0.56
C HIS A 141 0.18 17.70 -1.27
N ARG A 142 0.83 16.79 -0.52
CA ARG A 142 1.63 15.70 -1.11
C ARG A 142 0.81 14.77 -1.99
N ALA A 143 -0.39 14.38 -1.55
CA ALA A 143 -1.29 13.54 -2.34
C ALA A 143 -1.69 14.22 -3.66
N ALA A 144 -1.98 15.51 -3.62
CA ALA A 144 -2.31 16.32 -4.80
C ALA A 144 -1.12 16.43 -5.77
N LEU A 145 0.10 16.67 -5.26
CA LEU A 145 1.31 16.72 -6.08
C LEU A 145 1.60 15.38 -6.76
N LYS A 146 1.38 14.25 -6.06
CA LYS A 146 1.52 12.90 -6.65
C LYS A 146 0.56 12.69 -7.84
N ALA A 147 -0.64 13.27 -7.78
CA ALA A 147 -1.65 13.17 -8.82
C ALA A 147 -1.53 14.22 -9.94
N SER A 148 -0.73 15.28 -9.73
CA SER A 148 -0.65 16.44 -10.63
C SER A 148 -0.33 16.11 -12.09
N GLY A 149 0.42 15.03 -12.33
CA GLY A 149 0.82 14.57 -13.66
C GLY A 149 -0.21 13.70 -14.41
N ALA A 150 -1.32 13.30 -13.79
CA ALA A 150 -2.37 12.52 -14.46
C ALA A 150 -3.09 13.37 -15.53
N ALA A 151 -3.80 12.79 -16.50
CA ALA A 151 -4.63 13.58 -17.43
C ALA A 151 -6.01 13.92 -16.84
N ASP A 152 -6.61 12.94 -16.17
CA ASP A 152 -7.92 12.96 -15.53
C ASP A 152 -7.93 11.93 -14.37
N TYR A 153 -9.10 11.76 -13.73
CA TYR A 153 -9.28 10.77 -12.68
C TYR A 153 -8.96 9.34 -13.12
N ASP A 154 -9.37 8.96 -14.33
CA ASP A 154 -9.24 7.59 -14.81
C ASP A 154 -7.77 7.24 -15.10
N ALA A 155 -7.01 8.18 -15.65
CA ALA A 155 -5.57 8.06 -15.83
C ALA A 155 -4.84 7.93 -14.49
N TRP A 156 -5.22 8.74 -13.48
CA TRP A 156 -4.67 8.60 -12.13
C TRP A 156 -4.99 7.24 -11.52
N TYR A 157 -6.26 6.83 -11.58
CA TYR A 157 -6.73 5.57 -10.99
C TYR A 157 -6.06 4.36 -11.65
N ALA A 158 -5.87 4.38 -12.96
CA ALA A 158 -5.13 3.35 -13.68
C ALA A 158 -3.67 3.26 -13.22
N SER A 159 -3.01 4.40 -13.00
CA SER A 159 -1.64 4.46 -12.47
C SER A 159 -1.54 3.88 -11.07
N GLU A 160 -2.44 4.24 -10.15
CA GLU A 160 -2.46 3.70 -8.78
C GLU A 160 -2.74 2.20 -8.77
N ARG A 161 -3.65 1.71 -9.62
CA ARG A 161 -3.93 0.28 -9.78
C ARG A 161 -2.72 -0.48 -10.30
N ALA A 162 -1.99 0.08 -11.26
CA ALA A 162 -0.76 -0.51 -11.78
C ALA A 162 0.35 -0.54 -10.73
N ALA A 163 0.52 0.54 -9.95
CA ALA A 163 1.49 0.62 -8.86
C ALA A 163 1.20 -0.44 -7.79
N ARG A 164 -0.05 -0.55 -7.33
CA ARG A 164 -0.47 -1.58 -6.36
C ARG A 164 -0.23 -3.00 -6.88
N ALA A 165 -0.59 -3.28 -8.13
CA ALA A 165 -0.34 -4.59 -8.73
C ALA A 165 1.17 -4.92 -8.82
N SER A 166 2.01 -3.90 -9.07
CA SER A 166 3.47 -4.07 -9.06
C SER A 166 4.01 -4.35 -7.65
N GLU A 167 3.52 -3.62 -6.65
CA GLU A 167 3.89 -3.84 -5.24
C GLU A 167 3.47 -5.21 -4.74
N GLU A 168 2.26 -5.66 -5.09
CA GLU A 168 1.75 -7.00 -4.76
C GLU A 168 2.61 -8.09 -5.41
N ARG A 169 3.00 -7.92 -6.69
CA ARG A 169 3.93 -8.85 -7.36
C ARG A 169 5.29 -8.88 -6.66
N ALA A 170 5.85 -7.72 -6.33
CA ALA A 170 7.12 -7.63 -5.61
C ALA A 170 7.03 -8.19 -4.18
N ALA A 171 5.89 -8.06 -3.51
CA ALA A 171 5.65 -8.64 -2.20
C ALA A 171 5.50 -10.18 -2.29
N ALA A 172 4.77 -10.68 -3.29
CA ALA A 172 4.64 -12.11 -3.53
C ALA A 172 5.99 -12.77 -3.89
N GLU A 173 6.80 -12.11 -4.72
CA GLU A 173 8.15 -12.56 -5.05
C GLU A 173 9.07 -12.56 -3.80
N ARG A 174 8.98 -11.52 -2.97
CA ARG A 174 9.70 -11.47 -1.68
C ARG A 174 9.24 -12.57 -0.73
N ALA A 175 7.94 -12.82 -0.60
CA ALA A 175 7.41 -13.91 0.21
C ALA A 175 7.90 -15.28 -0.30
N LEU A 176 7.98 -15.46 -1.63
CA LEU A 176 8.59 -16.64 -2.24
C LEU A 176 10.11 -16.70 -2.04
N SER A 177 10.78 -15.62 -1.64
CA SER A 177 12.23 -15.51 -1.44
C SER A 177 12.67 -15.39 0.03
N GLU A 178 11.78 -15.07 0.96
CA GLU A 178 12.05 -15.01 2.40
C GLU A 178 11.99 -16.40 3.03
N ARG A 179 13.04 -16.79 3.76
CA ARG A 179 13.15 -18.09 4.45
C ARG A 179 11.92 -18.31 5.34
N LEU A 180 11.24 -19.45 5.22
CA LEU A 180 10.11 -19.79 6.09
C LEU A 180 10.64 -19.95 7.52
N PRO A 181 10.35 -19.00 8.44
CA PRO A 181 10.88 -19.07 9.79
C PRO A 181 10.19 -20.22 10.53
N GLY A 182 10.97 -21.13 11.13
CA GLY A 182 10.46 -22.16 12.03
C GLY A 182 10.08 -23.51 11.41
N VAL A 183 10.26 -23.73 10.10
CA VAL A 183 10.16 -25.09 9.53
C VAL A 183 11.42 -25.87 9.90
N PRO A 184 11.34 -26.95 10.71
CA PRO A 184 12.51 -27.77 11.04
C PRO A 184 12.99 -28.48 9.77
N VAL A 185 14.29 -28.35 9.48
CA VAL A 185 14.94 -29.05 8.38
C VAL A 185 15.95 -30.05 8.94
N ALA A 186 16.08 -31.19 8.26
CA ALA A 186 17.00 -32.26 8.67
C ALA A 186 18.49 -31.91 8.46
N LEU A 187 18.78 -30.89 7.65
CA LEU A 187 20.13 -30.37 7.39
C LEU A 187 20.15 -28.86 7.61
N ASP A 188 21.15 -28.37 8.33
CA ASP A 188 21.35 -26.94 8.55
C ASP A 188 22.26 -26.30 7.48
N GLY A 189 22.51 -25.00 7.60
CA GLY A 189 23.38 -24.30 6.64
C GLY A 189 24.84 -24.75 6.65
N LYS A 190 25.35 -25.26 7.77
CA LYS A 190 26.70 -25.82 7.85
C LYS A 190 26.75 -27.17 7.13
N ASP A 191 25.73 -28.00 7.32
CA ASP A 191 25.60 -29.28 6.63
C ASP A 191 25.55 -29.08 5.10
N VAL A 192 24.75 -28.13 4.62
CA VAL A 192 24.66 -27.81 3.18
C VAL A 192 26.01 -27.36 2.60
N ILE A 193 26.73 -26.49 3.31
CA ILE A 193 28.06 -26.02 2.89
C ILE A 193 29.04 -27.19 2.83
N ALA A 194 29.07 -28.03 3.87
CA ALA A 194 29.98 -29.18 3.94
C ALA A 194 29.67 -30.23 2.85
N LEU A 195 28.39 -30.53 2.62
CA LEU A 195 27.95 -31.52 1.64
C LEU A 195 28.16 -31.05 0.21
N LEU A 196 27.81 -29.79 -0.10
CA LEU A 196 27.88 -29.25 -1.46
C LEU A 196 29.24 -28.63 -1.80
N GLY A 197 30.08 -28.34 -0.82
CA GLY A 197 31.40 -27.71 -1.01
C GLY A 197 31.30 -26.30 -1.58
N ILE A 198 30.21 -25.58 -1.26
CA ILE A 198 29.90 -24.24 -1.80
C ILE A 198 30.18 -23.15 -0.75
N PRO A 199 30.63 -21.95 -1.14
CA PRO A 199 30.81 -20.84 -0.21
C PRO A 199 29.46 -20.39 0.38
N PRO A 200 29.45 -19.79 1.58
CA PRO A 200 28.25 -19.18 2.14
C PRO A 200 27.72 -18.09 1.19
N GLY A 201 26.42 -18.11 0.88
CA GLY A 201 25.82 -17.18 -0.06
C GLY A 201 24.43 -17.60 -0.55
N ARG A 202 23.96 -16.98 -1.64
CA ARG A 202 22.62 -17.19 -2.20
C ARG A 202 22.29 -18.66 -2.48
N MET A 203 23.28 -19.44 -2.92
CA MET A 203 23.10 -20.87 -3.22
C MET A 203 22.77 -21.69 -1.96
N VAL A 204 23.41 -21.41 -0.83
CA VAL A 204 23.12 -22.08 0.46
C VAL A 204 21.71 -21.76 0.92
N GLY A 205 21.27 -20.50 0.79
CA GLY A 205 19.89 -20.10 1.11
C GLY A 205 18.85 -20.81 0.23
N ALA A 206 19.12 -20.97 -1.07
CA ALA A 206 18.24 -21.69 -1.99
C ALA A 206 18.16 -23.19 -1.69
N ALA A 207 19.27 -23.81 -1.27
CA ALA A 207 19.31 -25.20 -0.81
C ALA A 207 18.49 -25.41 0.47
N ILE A 208 18.67 -24.56 1.49
CA ILE A 208 17.87 -24.62 2.73
C ILE A 208 16.38 -24.46 2.41
N ARG A 209 16.01 -23.52 1.53
CA ARG A 209 14.61 -23.35 1.09
C ARG A 209 14.05 -24.62 0.46
N HIS A 210 14.82 -25.28 -0.40
CA HIS A 210 14.36 -26.52 -1.03
C HIS A 210 14.07 -27.61 0.01
N LEU A 211 14.94 -27.75 1.02
CA LEU A 211 14.73 -28.70 2.12
C LEU A 211 13.53 -28.32 3.00
N GLN A 212 13.28 -27.03 3.23
CA GLN A 212 12.08 -26.56 3.93
C GLN A 212 10.80 -26.91 3.15
N GLN A 213 10.81 -26.75 1.83
CA GLN A 213 9.66 -27.09 0.98
C GLN A 213 9.38 -28.59 1.00
N LEU A 214 10.42 -29.43 0.87
CA LEU A 214 10.27 -30.89 0.97
C LEU A 214 9.70 -31.34 2.33
N HIS A 215 10.08 -30.65 3.41
CA HIS A 215 9.52 -30.93 4.74
C HIS A 215 8.03 -30.59 4.82
N LEU A 216 7.58 -29.52 4.17
CA LEU A 216 6.16 -29.16 4.13
C LEU A 216 5.34 -30.16 3.30
N ASP A 217 5.88 -30.59 2.16
CA ASP A 217 5.15 -31.45 1.21
C ASP A 217 5.10 -32.92 1.68
N HIS A 218 6.14 -33.40 2.37
CA HIS A 218 6.30 -34.82 2.73
C HIS A 218 6.43 -35.08 4.24
N GLY A 219 6.36 -34.03 5.06
CA GLY A 219 6.61 -34.13 6.50
C GLY A 219 8.09 -34.35 6.85
N PRO A 220 8.39 -34.65 8.14
CA PRO A 220 9.75 -34.84 8.63
C PRO A 220 10.53 -35.90 7.85
N GLN A 221 11.65 -35.50 7.26
CA GLN A 221 12.55 -36.38 6.52
C GLN A 221 13.73 -36.82 7.38
N SER A 222 14.26 -38.01 7.11
CA SER A 222 15.57 -38.41 7.65
C SER A 222 16.68 -37.57 7.01
N ARG A 223 17.82 -37.50 7.71
CA ARG A 223 19.02 -36.81 7.21
C ARG A 223 19.44 -37.33 5.83
N GLU A 224 19.49 -38.65 5.65
CA GLU A 224 19.92 -39.29 4.39
C GLU A 224 19.00 -38.97 3.20
N THR A 225 17.69 -38.92 3.42
CA THR A 225 16.72 -38.54 2.39
C THR A 225 16.88 -37.07 2.01
N ALA A 226 17.07 -36.20 3.01
CA ALA A 226 17.33 -34.78 2.79
C ALA A 226 18.65 -34.56 2.02
N GLU A 227 19.70 -35.33 2.31
CA GLU A 227 20.98 -35.27 1.59
C GLU A 227 20.78 -35.68 0.13
N SER A 228 20.12 -36.81 -0.12
CA SER A 228 19.87 -37.31 -1.47
C SER A 228 19.04 -36.32 -2.31
N ALA A 229 18.02 -35.70 -1.71
CA ALA A 229 17.22 -34.67 -2.35
C ALA A 229 18.03 -33.39 -2.60
N LEU A 230 18.88 -32.97 -1.65
CA LEU A 230 19.77 -31.82 -1.81
C LEU A 230 20.73 -32.01 -2.99
N TRP A 231 21.30 -33.20 -3.14
CA TRP A 231 22.17 -33.54 -4.26
C TRP A 231 21.44 -33.55 -5.61
N ALA A 232 20.24 -34.14 -5.66
CA ALA A 232 19.41 -34.14 -6.87
C ALA A 232 19.03 -32.71 -7.29
N TRP A 233 18.68 -31.87 -6.34
CA TRP A 233 18.37 -30.45 -6.56
C TRP A 233 19.59 -29.64 -7.03
N ALA A 234 20.76 -29.90 -6.45
CA ALA A 234 22.01 -29.23 -6.79
C ALA A 234 22.45 -29.61 -8.22
N ALA A 235 22.35 -30.88 -8.59
CA ALA A 235 22.65 -31.38 -9.93
C ALA A 235 21.74 -30.73 -11.00
N ALA A 236 20.45 -30.56 -10.72
CA ALA A 236 19.51 -29.87 -11.61
C ALA A 236 19.83 -28.38 -11.84
N ARG A 237 20.66 -27.77 -10.99
CA ARG A 237 21.09 -26.37 -11.06
C ARG A 237 22.54 -26.19 -11.54
N GLY A 238 23.22 -27.26 -11.96
CA GLY A 238 24.59 -27.23 -12.47
C GLY A 238 25.67 -27.10 -11.38
N ALA A 239 25.35 -27.47 -10.12
CA ALA A 239 26.35 -27.59 -9.05
C ALA A 239 27.13 -28.91 -9.16
N PRO A 240 28.35 -29.01 -8.61
CA PRO A 240 29.18 -30.21 -8.71
C PRO A 240 28.45 -31.44 -8.16
N SER A 241 28.55 -32.55 -8.88
CA SER A 241 27.84 -33.79 -8.58
C SER A 241 28.55 -34.60 -7.49
N ARG A 242 27.79 -35.41 -6.74
CA ARG A 242 28.33 -36.35 -5.74
C ARG A 242 29.33 -37.35 -6.36
N ALA A 243 29.17 -37.66 -7.65
CA ALA A 243 30.04 -38.56 -8.41
C ALA A 243 31.44 -37.96 -8.65
N GLU A 244 31.54 -36.66 -8.90
CA GLU A 244 32.84 -35.99 -9.11
C GLU A 244 33.67 -35.91 -7.84
N ARG A 245 33.03 -35.70 -6.67
CA ARG A 245 33.75 -35.70 -5.37
C ARG A 245 34.17 -37.08 -4.89
N THR A 246 33.38 -38.12 -5.18
CA THR A 246 33.76 -39.50 -4.83
C THR A 246 34.91 -39.98 -5.72
N ALA A 247 35.01 -39.52 -6.97
CA ALA A 247 36.17 -39.74 -7.83
C ALA A 247 37.44 -39.03 -7.33
N ASP A 248 37.32 -37.81 -6.79
CA ASP A 248 38.44 -37.02 -6.25
C ASP A 248 38.96 -37.57 -4.89
N SER A 249 38.10 -38.26 -4.14
CA SER A 249 38.45 -38.88 -2.84
C SER A 249 38.80 -40.37 -2.92
N ALA A 250 38.54 -41.04 -4.05
CA ALA A 250 38.89 -42.44 -4.30
C ALA A 250 40.30 -42.65 -4.87
N SER A 251 41.21 -41.68 -4.74
CA SER A 251 42.65 -41.91 -4.94
C SER A 251 43.39 -42.05 -3.61
N PRO A 252 43.64 -43.31 -3.16
CA PRO A 252 44.80 -43.58 -2.32
C PRO A 252 45.76 -44.61 -2.96
N GLN A 253 46.97 -44.10 -3.24
CA GLN A 253 48.31 -44.71 -3.11
C GLN A 253 48.73 -45.87 -4.03
N ASP A 254 49.74 -45.61 -4.88
CA ASP A 254 50.99 -46.39 -4.89
C ASP A 254 52.10 -45.67 -5.70
N ARG A 255 53.12 -45.14 -5.01
CA ARG A 255 54.50 -45.01 -5.53
C ARG A 255 55.48 -45.15 -4.37
N SER A 256 55.74 -46.38 -3.98
CA SER A 256 57.09 -46.79 -3.60
C SER A 256 57.35 -48.17 -4.21
N PRO A 257 58.48 -48.34 -4.91
CA PRO A 257 59.55 -49.11 -4.27
C PRO A 257 60.95 -48.55 -4.55
N GLY A 258 61.90 -49.00 -3.73
CA GLY A 258 63.27 -48.49 -3.58
C GLY A 258 64.35 -48.98 -4.57
N GLY A 259 65.60 -48.74 -4.15
CA GLY A 259 66.86 -49.25 -4.73
C GLY A 259 67.47 -48.30 -5.76
N ILE A 260 68.75 -47.92 -5.76
CA ILE A 260 69.97 -48.32 -5.03
C ILE A 260 70.84 -47.06 -4.93
#